data_AF-A0A6A3VFQ1-F1
#
_entry.id   AF-A0A6A3VFQ1-F1
#
_cell.length_a   1.000
_cell.length_b   1.000
_cell.length_c   1.000
_cell.angle_alpha   90.00
_cell.angle_beta   90.00
_cell.angle_gamma   90.00
#
_symmetry.space_group_name_H-M   'P 1'
#
loop_
_entity.id
_entity.type
_entity.pdbx_description
1 polymer ?
#
loop_
_entity_poly.entity_id
_entity_poly.type
_entity_poly.pdbx_seq_one_letter_code
_entity_poly.pdbx_strand_id
1 'polypeptide(L)' 'MAINNNEVIDARAFGGIARFANHSCQPNCVVERWDVNGEICCGFFAKTLIENNEEITIDYGGKNACARKLAAVG' A
#
# COMPACT_ATOMS: atom_id res chain seq x y z
N MET A 1 8.72 0.79 -2.76
CA MET A 1 8.22 -0.37 -1.98
C MET A 1 9.32 -1.41 -1.94
N ALA A 2 9.85 -1.76 -0.76
CA ALA A 2 10.86 -2.81 -0.66
C ALA A 2 10.21 -4.19 -0.87
N ILE A 3 10.72 -4.95 -1.84
CA ILE A 3 10.28 -6.32 -2.09
C ILE A 3 10.99 -7.25 -1.11
N ASN A 4 12.31 -7.08 -1.00
CA ASN A 4 13.21 -7.77 -0.08
C ASN A 4 14.32 -6.78 0.35
N ASN A 5 15.39 -7.28 0.99
CA ASN A 5 16.49 -6.43 1.48
C ASN A 5 17.36 -5.84 0.36
N ASN A 6 17.23 -6.32 -0.87
CA ASN A 6 18.10 -6.00 -2.00
C ASN A 6 17.35 -5.35 -3.16
N GLU A 7 16.03 -5.50 -3.22
CA GLU A 7 15.19 -5.12 -4.35
C GLU A 7 14.04 -4.22 -3.93
N VAL A 8 13.77 -3.20 -4.76
CA VAL A 8 12.76 -2.17 -4.53
C VAL A 8 12.01 -1.92 -5.83
N ILE A 9 10.68 -1.88 -5.76
CA ILE A 9 9.85 -1.32 -6.84
C ILE A 9 9.86 0.21 -6.71
N ASP A 10 10.44 0.88 -7.71
CA ASP A 10 10.45 2.34 -7.85
C ASP A 10 9.56 2.77 -9.03
N ALA A 11 8.42 3.39 -8.72
CA ALA A 11 7.45 3.87 -9.70
C ALA A 11 7.65 5.35 -10.10
N ARG A 12 8.79 5.98 -9.76
CA ARG A 12 9.06 7.40 -10.07
C ARG A 12 9.19 7.66 -11.56
N ALA A 13 9.93 6.83 -12.28
CA ALA A 13 10.18 6.98 -13.72
C ALA A 13 9.13 6.26 -14.58
N PHE A 14 8.75 5.03 -14.20
CA PHE A 14 7.78 4.20 -14.92
C PHE A 14 6.85 3.51 -13.92
N GLY A 15 5.54 3.49 -14.18
CA GLY A 15 4.59 2.81 -13.31
C GLY A 15 3.16 2.85 -13.84
N GLY A 16 2.33 1.92 -13.37
CA GLY A 16 0.90 1.87 -13.68
C GLY A 16 0.06 2.75 -12.74
N ILE A 17 -1.27 2.59 -12.81
CA ILE A 17 -2.24 3.40 -12.04
C ILE A 17 -2.01 3.35 -10.52
N ALA A 18 -1.54 2.21 -10.01
CA ALA A 18 -1.28 2.01 -8.58
C ALA A 18 -0.25 2.99 -7.98
N ARG A 19 0.59 3.62 -8.82
CA ARG A 19 1.56 4.63 -8.36
C ARG A 19 0.91 5.89 -7.77
N PHE A 20 -0.37 6.12 -8.08
CA PHE A 20 -1.13 7.27 -7.62
C PHE A 20 -1.93 6.99 -6.33
N ALA A 21 -1.94 5.75 -5.84
CA ALA A 21 -2.60 5.42 -4.58
C ALA A 21 -1.88 6.13 -3.42
N ASN A 22 -2.59 7.01 -2.73
CA ASN A 22 -2.02 7.82 -1.66
C ASN A 22 -1.88 7.03 -0.35
N HIS A 23 -1.11 7.61 0.57
CA HIS A 23 -1.01 7.09 1.93
C HIS A 23 -2.27 7.42 2.74
N SER A 24 -2.78 6.44 3.50
CA SER A 24 -3.72 6.68 4.59
C SER A 24 -3.31 5.88 5.84
N CYS A 25 -3.57 6.50 6.99
CA CYS A 25 -3.54 5.91 8.32
C CYS A 25 -4.62 4.83 8.54
N GLN A 26 -5.72 4.94 7.81
CA GLN A 26 -6.85 4.04 7.82
C GLN A 26 -7.14 3.66 6.36
N PRO A 27 -6.26 2.87 5.72
CA PRO A 27 -6.35 2.61 4.29
C PRO A 27 -7.44 1.61 3.97
N ASN A 28 -8.10 1.81 2.82
CA ASN A 28 -9.11 0.90 2.26
C ASN A 28 -8.51 -0.22 1.40
N CYS A 29 -7.22 -0.13 1.03
CA CYS A 29 -6.47 -1.20 0.37
C CYS A 29 -5.25 -1.67 1.17
N VAL A 30 -4.82 -2.91 0.89
CA VAL A 30 -3.55 -3.49 1.34
C VAL A 30 -2.68 -3.80 0.12
N VAL A 31 -1.36 -3.68 0.29
CA VAL A 31 -0.39 -4.13 -0.71
C VAL A 31 0.18 -5.47 -0.27
N GLU A 32 0.06 -6.48 -1.12
CA GLU A 32 0.61 -7.81 -0.88
C GLU A 32 1.69 -8.15 -1.91
N ARG A 33 2.62 -9.02 -1.53
CA ARG A 33 3.66 -9.54 -2.42
C ARG A 33 3.28 -10.92 -2.89
N TRP A 34 3.34 -11.14 -4.19
CA TRP A 34 2.98 -12.40 -4.83
C TRP A 34 4.08 -12.83 -5.78
N ASP A 35 4.44 -14.11 -5.75
CA ASP A 35 5.21 -14.71 -6.83
C ASP A 35 4.29 -14.92 -8.03
N VAL A 36 4.61 -14.28 -9.14
CA VAL A 36 3.89 -14.38 -10.39
C VAL A 36 4.87 -14.84 -11.45
N ASN A 37 4.85 -16.14 -11.75
CA ASN A 37 5.75 -16.77 -12.72
C ASN A 37 7.26 -16.59 -12.40
N GLY A 38 7.63 -16.66 -11.12
CA GLY A 38 9.01 -16.50 -10.65
C GLY A 38 9.45 -15.06 -10.40
N GLU A 39 8.56 -14.08 -10.63
CA GLU A 39 8.81 -12.67 -10.37
C GLU A 39 7.97 -12.18 -9.19
N ILE A 40 8.58 -11.51 -8.21
CA ILE A 40 7.83 -10.94 -7.10
C ILE A 40 7.16 -9.64 -7.53
N CYS A 41 5.84 -9.63 -7.47
CA CYS A 41 4.99 -8.50 -7.82
C CYS A 41 4.26 -7.96 -6.58
N CYS A 42 3.91 -6.67 -6.60
CA CYS A 42 3.02 -6.06 -5.60
C CYS A 42 1.59 -5.96 -6.13
N GLY A 43 0.66 -6.67 -5.49
CA GLY A 43 -0.78 -6.59 -5.76
C GLY A 43 -1.48 -5.65 -4.78
N PHE A 44 -2.47 -4.90 -5.26
CA PHE A 44 -3.31 -4.03 -4.45
C PHE A 44 -4.66 -4.70 -4.27
N PHE A 45 -5.06 -4.92 -3.02
CA PHE A 45 -6.29 -5.64 -2.69
C PHE A 45 -7.16 -4.80 -1.77
N ALA A 46 -8.46 -4.78 -2.03
CA ALA A 46 -9.43 -4.08 -1.20
C ALA A 46 -9.55 -4.77 0.17
N LYS A 47 -9.47 -3.98 1.24
CA LYS A 47 -9.71 -4.44 2.63
C LYS A 47 -11.17 -4.28 3.03
N THR A 48 -11.88 -3.35 2.40
CA THR A 48 -13.27 -3.01 2.63
C THR A 48 -13.99 -2.90 1.29
N LEU A 49 -15.32 -2.81 1.30
CA LEU A 49 -16.05 -2.35 0.12
C LEU A 49 -15.56 -0.94 -0.25
N ILE A 50 -15.41 -0.67 -1.54
CA ILE A 50 -14.95 0.61 -2.09
C ILE A 50 -16.03 1.10 -3.04
N GLU A 51 -16.57 2.26 -2.74
CA GLU A 51 -17.67 2.85 -3.52
C GLU A 51 -17.16 3.49 -4.80
N ASN A 52 -18.06 3.73 -5.76
CA ASN A 52 -17.68 4.41 -7.00
C ASN A 52 -17.11 5.82 -6.71
N ASN A 53 -15.97 6.13 -7.33
CA ASN A 53 -15.17 7.36 -7.13
C ASN A 53 -14.51 7.49 -5.75
N GLU A 54 -14.54 6.47 -4.89
CA GLU A 54 -13.75 6.47 -3.68
C GLU A 54 -12.25 6.34 -4.00
N GLU A 55 -11.43 7.14 -3.33
CA GLU A 55 -9.99 7.12 -3.53
C GLU A 55 -9.37 5.83 -2.96
N ILE A 56 -8.50 5.20 -3.75
CA ILE A 56 -7.70 4.06 -3.29
C ILE A 56 -6.52 4.56 -2.44
N THR A 57 -6.44 4.09 -1.19
CA THR A 57 -5.38 4.46 -0.25
C THR A 57 -4.71 3.23 0.36
N ILE A 58 -3.41 3.33 0.63
CA ILE A 58 -2.57 2.27 1.21
C ILE A 58 -1.72 2.76 2.39
N ASP A 59 -1.18 1.86 3.18
CA ASP A 59 -0.16 2.20 4.18
C ASP A 59 1.23 2.20 3.54
N TYR A 60 1.99 3.29 3.68
CA TYR A 60 3.36 3.38 3.17
C TYR A 60 4.39 2.73 4.11
N GLY A 61 4.00 2.34 5.34
CA GLY A 61 4.82 1.53 6.24
C GLY A 61 5.96 2.28 6.95
N GLY A 62 5.93 3.61 6.95
CA GLY A 62 6.88 4.41 7.73
C GLY A 62 6.56 4.30 9.23
N LYS A 63 7.54 3.92 10.06
CA LYS A 63 7.39 3.70 11.52
C LYS A 63 6.72 4.84 12.32
N ASN A 64 6.50 6.01 11.71
CA ASN A 64 5.82 7.18 12.29
C ASN A 64 4.74 7.81 11.38
N ALA A 65 4.39 7.21 10.24
CA ALA A 65 3.42 7.83 9.31
C ALA A 65 2.00 7.88 9.90
N CYS A 66 1.68 6.92 10.78
CA CYS A 66 0.39 6.82 11.47
C CYS A 66 0.50 6.57 12.98
N ALA A 67 1.48 7.15 13.67
CA ALA A 67 1.56 7.03 15.12
C ALA A 67 0.54 7.94 15.85
N ARG A 68 -0.77 7.72 15.63
CA ARG A 68 -1.84 8.27 16.50
C ARG A 68 -3.23 7.70 16.17
N LYS A 69 -3.59 6.52 16.72
CA LYS A 69 -5.01 6.19 17.04
C LYS A 69 -5.28 4.95 17.92
N LEU A 70 -4.29 4.42 18.65
CA LEU A 70 -4.50 3.27 19.57
C LEU A 70 -4.16 3.56 21.04
N ALA A 71 -4.27 4.83 21.46
CA ALA A 71 -4.14 5.22 22.88
C ALA A 71 -5.23 6.23 23.26
N ALA A 72 -6.51 5.85 23.17
CA ALA A 72 -7.63 6.62 23.72
C ALA A 72 -8.91 5.76 23.86
N VAL A 73 -8.80 4.55 24.41
CA VAL A 73 -9.94 3.88 25.06
C VAL A 73 -9.40 3.10 26.25
N GLY A 74 -9.45 3.72 27.41
CA GLY A 74 -9.14 3.18 28.72
C GLY A 74 -9.90 3.99 29.75
#